data_AF-A0A6P6W241-F1
#
_entry.id   AF-A0A6P6W241-F1
#
_cell.length_a   1.000
_cell.length_b   1.000
_cell.length_c   1.000
_cell.angle_alpha   90.00
_cell.angle_beta   90.00
_cell.angle_gamma   90.00
#
_symmetry.space_group_name_H-M   'P 1'
#
loop_
_entity.id
_entity.type
_entity.pdbx_description
1 polymer ?
#
loop_
_entity_poly.entity_id
_entity_poly.type
_entity_poly.pdbx_seq_one_letter_code
_entity_poly.pdbx_strand_id
1 'polypeptide(L)'
;MLLSARRRGRTRNLSLSKKREANETLTIEIDDCIRRIVGKDSQYFITEGGCVVRKAARLNVPKWSHLNPGDREGIYSTVTDDFRFPEHITSKTAINRQLNTQYRNHRYRLHKYFQSFESRQEALRQVPEGVSEEDWKWLVSYFENDEFKKISERNKQNRAKNDCYTTVGTKSLARVVEEKKRKEDVELSEIDMFELSRKSKKSGGLVNDKAKETLDKMRELQATTSMTSKEICE
;
A
#
# COMPACT_ATOMS: atom_id res chain seq x y z
N MET A 1 26.25 15.84 -25.24
CA MET A 1 25.61 15.80 -23.91
C MET A 1 24.26 15.12 -24.07
N LEU A 2 24.08 13.90 -23.56
CA LEU A 2 22.78 13.23 -23.59
C LEU A 2 21.87 13.90 -22.56
N LEU A 3 20.86 14.63 -23.03
CA LEU A 3 19.80 15.17 -22.18
C LEU A 3 19.06 13.99 -21.54
N SER A 4 19.35 13.74 -20.26
CA SER A 4 18.59 12.81 -19.42
C SER A 4 17.10 13.17 -19.53
N ALA A 5 16.28 12.24 -20.02
CA ALA A 5 14.84 12.43 -20.15
C ALA A 5 14.29 12.94 -18.80
N ARG A 6 13.50 14.03 -18.81
CA ARG A 6 12.86 14.58 -17.60
C ARG A 6 12.06 13.47 -16.90
N ARG A 7 12.64 12.91 -15.84
CA ARG A 7 11.94 11.97 -14.98
C ARG A 7 10.99 12.75 -14.09
N ARG A 8 9.80 12.20 -13.84
CA ARG A 8 8.83 12.81 -12.92
C ARG A 8 9.48 12.91 -11.54
N GLY A 9 9.56 14.13 -11.00
CA GLY A 9 10.13 14.40 -9.68
C GLY A 9 9.31 13.77 -8.54
N ARG A 10 9.85 13.86 -7.32
CA ARG A 10 9.21 13.34 -6.10
C ARG A 10 7.82 13.95 -5.92
N THR A 11 6.85 13.12 -5.52
CA THR A 11 5.48 13.60 -5.23
C THR A 11 5.49 14.58 -4.06
N ARG A 12 4.83 15.73 -4.24
CA ARG A 12 4.70 16.83 -3.27
C ARG A 12 3.27 17.07 -2.79
N ASN A 13 2.31 16.24 -3.21
CA ASN A 13 0.89 16.37 -2.89
C ASN A 13 0.28 17.75 -3.17
N LEU A 14 0.65 18.38 -4.29
CA LEU A 14 0.19 19.73 -4.65
C LEU A 14 -1.35 19.87 -4.72
N SER A 15 -2.05 18.77 -4.99
CA SER A 15 -3.51 18.75 -4.98
C SER A 15 -4.09 18.92 -3.57
N LEU A 16 -3.45 18.38 -2.53
CA LEU A 16 -3.82 18.65 -1.14
C LEU A 16 -3.52 20.10 -0.76
N SER A 17 -2.38 20.66 -1.20
CA SER A 17 -2.05 22.08 -0.96
C SER A 17 -3.15 23.02 -1.45
N LYS A 18 -3.70 22.76 -2.65
CA LYS A 18 -4.86 23.53 -3.17
C LYS A 18 -6.11 23.39 -2.31
N LYS A 19 -6.36 22.20 -1.75
CA LYS A 19 -7.49 21.97 -0.82
C LYS A 19 -7.32 22.74 0.49
N ARG A 20 -6.08 22.79 1.02
CA ARG A 20 -5.73 23.61 2.19
C ARG A 20 -5.96 25.10 1.92
N GLU A 21 -5.48 25.62 0.79
CA GLU A 21 -5.68 27.02 0.40
C GLU A 21 -7.17 27.39 0.27
N ALA A 22 -8.00 26.43 -0.16
CA ALA A 22 -9.44 26.59 -0.26
C ALA A 22 -10.20 26.35 1.07
N ASN A 23 -9.50 26.05 2.17
CA ASN A 23 -10.08 25.66 3.46
C ASN A 23 -11.11 24.51 3.35
N GLU A 24 -10.89 23.59 2.41
CA GLU A 24 -11.78 22.44 2.24
C GLU A 24 -11.55 21.40 3.34
N THR A 25 -12.63 20.97 3.98
CA THR A 25 -12.57 19.86 4.95
C THR A 25 -12.54 18.52 4.22
N LEU A 26 -11.48 17.75 4.42
CA LEU A 26 -11.35 16.40 3.88
C LEU A 26 -11.75 15.37 4.92
N THR A 27 -12.60 14.42 4.53
CA THR A 27 -13.10 13.39 5.45
C THR A 27 -12.55 12.03 5.04
N ILE A 28 -12.00 11.31 6.00
CA ILE A 28 -11.50 9.96 5.80
C ILE A 28 -12.54 8.96 6.25
N GLU A 29 -12.72 7.93 5.45
CA GLU A 29 -13.61 6.82 5.74
C GLU A 29 -12.79 5.55 5.95
N ILE A 30 -13.36 4.62 6.70
CA ILE A 30 -12.71 3.36 7.04
C ILE A 30 -13.69 2.24 6.78
N ASP A 31 -13.24 1.28 6.00
CA ASP A 31 -13.95 0.03 5.81
C ASP A 31 -13.86 -0.78 7.10
N ASP A 32 -15.00 -1.03 7.75
CA ASP A 32 -15.04 -1.65 9.08
C ASP A 32 -14.58 -3.12 9.07
N CYS A 33 -14.84 -3.84 7.98
CA CYS A 33 -14.48 -5.24 7.83
C CYS A 33 -12.96 -5.44 7.67
N ILE A 34 -12.34 -4.72 6.74
CA ILE A 34 -10.93 -4.89 6.35
C ILE A 34 -10.03 -3.90 7.11
N ARG A 35 -10.62 -2.90 7.79
CA ARG A 35 -9.96 -1.85 8.57
C ARG A 35 -8.95 -1.09 7.72
N ARG A 36 -9.41 -0.60 6.58
CA ARG A 36 -8.61 0.11 5.58
C ARG A 36 -9.23 1.47 5.27
N ILE A 37 -8.36 2.43 4.97
CA ILE A 37 -8.76 3.76 4.54
C ILE A 37 -9.40 3.68 3.15
N VAL A 38 -10.63 4.15 3.06
CA VAL A 38 -11.47 4.18 1.85
C VAL A 38 -12.11 5.56 1.67
N GLY A 39 -13.00 5.71 0.69
CA GLY A 39 -13.71 6.97 0.43
C GLY A 39 -12.97 7.89 -0.53
N LYS A 40 -13.68 8.92 -0.98
CA LYS A 40 -13.25 9.86 -2.04
C LYS A 40 -11.95 10.59 -1.72
N ASP A 41 -11.73 10.95 -0.45
CA ASP A 41 -10.58 11.77 -0.04
C ASP A 41 -9.36 10.92 0.39
N SER A 42 -9.50 9.60 0.41
CA SER A 42 -8.44 8.65 0.81
C SER A 42 -7.13 8.84 0.06
N GLN A 43 -7.19 9.22 -1.22
CA GLN A 43 -5.98 9.39 -2.02
C GLN A 43 -5.12 10.56 -1.54
N TYR A 44 -5.72 11.64 -1.07
CA TYR A 44 -5.00 12.79 -0.52
C TYR A 44 -4.22 12.38 0.73
N PHE A 45 -4.88 11.68 1.64
CA PHE A 45 -4.25 11.14 2.86
C PHE A 45 -3.12 10.16 2.54
N ILE A 46 -3.36 9.18 1.65
CA ILE A 46 -2.35 8.19 1.28
C ILE A 46 -1.10 8.86 0.70
N THR A 47 -1.30 9.91 -0.10
CA THR A 47 -0.23 10.68 -0.72
C THR A 47 0.51 11.51 0.32
N GLU A 48 -0.20 12.14 1.25
CA GLU A 48 0.37 12.93 2.34
C GLU A 48 1.19 12.08 3.29
N GLY A 49 0.62 10.97 3.77
CA GLY A 49 1.35 10.00 4.59
C GLY A 49 2.63 9.52 3.91
N GLY A 50 2.60 9.32 2.59
CA GLY A 50 3.80 9.02 1.83
C GLY A 50 4.84 10.15 1.84
N CYS A 51 4.41 11.41 1.75
CA CYS A 51 5.29 12.58 1.77
C CYS A 51 5.90 12.84 3.16
N VAL A 52 5.07 12.81 4.20
CA VAL A 52 5.50 13.03 5.58
C VAL A 52 6.43 11.92 6.06
N VAL A 53 6.08 10.64 5.85
CA VAL A 53 6.95 9.51 6.23
C VAL A 53 8.34 9.62 5.58
N ARG A 54 8.38 10.03 4.31
CA ARG A 54 9.62 10.23 3.56
C ARG A 54 10.48 11.39 4.03
N LYS A 55 9.93 12.32 4.81
CA LYS A 55 10.62 13.52 5.31
C LYS A 55 10.99 13.37 6.79
N ALA A 56 10.13 12.74 7.57
CA ALA A 56 10.22 12.73 9.04
C ALA A 56 10.59 11.37 9.64
N ALA A 57 10.37 10.25 8.95
CA ALA A 57 10.69 8.93 9.52
C ALA A 57 12.18 8.64 9.43
N ARG A 58 12.81 8.36 10.58
CA ARG A 58 14.16 7.83 10.66
C ARG A 58 14.26 6.48 9.96
N LEU A 59 15.39 6.22 9.32
CA LEU A 59 15.61 4.99 8.54
C LEU A 59 16.68 4.10 9.16
N ASN A 60 17.45 4.61 10.12
CA ASN A 60 18.43 3.90 10.95
C ASN A 60 17.81 2.90 11.96
N VAL A 61 16.60 2.38 11.69
CA VAL A 61 15.94 1.32 12.46
C VAL A 61 15.39 0.21 11.55
N PRO A 62 15.27 -1.04 12.04
CA PRO A 62 14.85 -2.18 11.20
C PRO A 62 13.41 -2.09 10.67
N LYS A 63 12.47 -1.62 11.50
CA LYS A 63 11.04 -1.64 11.21
C LYS A 63 10.35 -0.39 11.73
N TRP A 64 9.19 -0.07 11.15
CA TRP A 64 8.33 1.04 11.59
C TRP A 64 8.04 1.00 13.10
N SER A 65 7.79 -0.18 13.66
CA SER A 65 7.52 -0.35 15.10
C SER A 65 8.70 -0.01 16.01
N HIS A 66 9.93 0.05 15.47
CA HIS A 66 11.15 0.36 16.22
C HIS A 66 11.46 1.87 16.21
N LEU A 67 10.67 2.68 15.50
CA LEU A 67 10.74 4.12 15.65
C LEU A 67 10.31 4.51 17.06
N ASN A 68 10.98 5.53 17.60
CA ASN A 68 10.61 6.12 18.88
C ASN A 68 9.12 6.48 18.88
N PRO A 69 8.38 6.23 19.97
CA PRO A 69 6.96 6.56 20.04
C PRO A 69 6.68 8.02 19.70
N GLY A 70 7.53 8.95 20.18
CA GLY A 70 7.42 10.38 19.86
C GLY A 70 7.53 10.68 18.37
N ASP A 71 8.48 10.07 17.66
CA ASP A 71 8.63 10.26 16.21
C ASP A 71 7.40 9.77 15.45
N ARG A 72 6.85 8.61 15.86
CA ARG A 72 5.63 8.06 15.25
C ARG A 72 4.41 8.93 15.50
N GLU A 73 4.27 9.46 16.71
CA GLU A 73 3.17 10.35 17.07
C GLU A 73 3.29 11.69 16.33
N GLY A 74 4.50 12.25 16.18
CA GLY A 74 4.73 13.45 15.37
C GLY A 74 4.36 13.25 13.89
N ILE A 75 4.74 12.11 13.30
CA ILE A 75 4.32 11.75 11.94
C ILE A 75 2.79 11.58 11.86
N TYR A 76 2.19 10.91 12.84
CA TYR A 76 0.75 10.72 12.92
C TYR A 76 0.04 12.08 12.93
N SER A 77 0.35 12.93 13.91
CA SER A 77 -0.23 14.26 14.08
C SER A 77 -0.11 15.10 12.80
N THR A 78 1.08 15.12 12.18
CA THR A 78 1.31 15.89 10.95
C THR A 78 0.43 15.40 9.79
N VAL A 79 0.27 14.08 9.65
CA VAL A 79 -0.51 13.50 8.55
C VAL A 79 -2.00 13.66 8.77
N THR A 80 -2.46 13.68 10.02
CA THR A 80 -3.89 13.76 10.36
C THR A 80 -4.44 15.18 10.43
N ASP A 81 -3.57 16.20 10.49
CA ASP A 81 -3.95 17.60 10.74
C ASP A 81 -5.02 18.13 9.77
N ASP A 82 -4.93 17.79 8.48
CA ASP A 82 -5.85 18.26 7.45
C ASP A 82 -7.12 17.40 7.28
N PHE A 83 -7.28 16.35 8.08
CA PHE A 83 -8.27 15.31 7.81
C PHE A 83 -9.15 15.06 9.03
N ARG A 84 -10.46 14.97 8.78
CA ARG A 84 -11.41 14.48 9.78
C ARG A 84 -11.50 12.96 9.69
N PHE A 85 -11.38 12.29 10.83
CA PHE A 85 -11.49 10.84 10.95
C PHE A 85 -12.71 10.47 11.81
N PRO A 86 -13.28 9.28 11.61
CA PRO A 86 -14.25 8.71 12.55
C PRO A 86 -13.58 8.52 13.91
N GLU A 87 -14.29 8.84 14.99
CA GLU A 87 -13.80 8.72 16.36
C GLU A 87 -13.89 7.27 16.86
N HIS A 88 -13.10 6.39 16.21
CA HIS A 88 -13.04 4.97 16.50
C HIS A 88 -11.60 4.50 16.64
N ILE A 89 -11.35 3.52 17.53
CA ILE A 89 -10.02 2.93 17.72
C ILE A 89 -9.48 2.25 16.44
N THR A 90 -10.39 1.79 15.58
CA THR A 90 -10.09 1.25 14.25
C THR A 90 -9.43 2.30 13.36
N SER A 91 -9.72 3.60 13.56
CA SER A 91 -9.10 4.71 12.83
C SER A 91 -7.61 4.80 13.04
N LYS A 92 -7.16 4.86 14.30
CA LYS A 92 -5.72 4.92 14.61
C LYS A 92 -5.01 3.67 14.08
N THR A 93 -5.65 2.51 14.15
CA THR A 93 -5.10 1.24 13.62
C THR A 93 -4.95 1.27 12.10
N ALA A 94 -5.98 1.71 11.37
CA ALA A 94 -5.97 1.80 9.91
C ALA A 94 -4.93 2.81 9.40
N ILE A 95 -4.84 3.98 10.07
CA ILE A 95 -3.83 5.01 9.80
C ILE A 95 -2.42 4.45 10.00
N ASN A 96 -2.15 3.86 11.16
CA ASN A 96 -0.83 3.30 11.46
C ASN A 96 -0.43 2.20 10.46
N ARG A 97 -1.37 1.33 10.08
CA ARG A 97 -1.17 0.32 9.02
C ARG A 97 -0.83 0.97 7.68
N GLN A 98 -1.49 2.08 7.33
CA GLN A 98 -1.21 2.82 6.10
C GLN A 98 0.17 3.47 6.13
N LEU A 99 0.55 4.14 7.23
CA LEU A 99 1.87 4.78 7.40
C LEU A 99 3.01 3.76 7.38
N ASN A 100 2.86 2.62 8.07
CA ASN A 100 3.82 1.51 8.01
C ASN A 100 3.99 0.99 6.57
N THR A 101 2.90 0.89 5.81
CA THR A 101 2.98 0.49 4.39
C THR A 101 3.80 1.50 3.59
N GLN A 102 3.60 2.81 3.80
CA GLN A 102 4.39 3.84 3.14
C GLN A 102 5.87 3.81 3.53
N TYR A 103 6.17 3.58 4.81
CA TYR A 103 7.53 3.43 5.31
C TYR A 103 8.24 2.24 4.65
N ARG A 104 7.58 1.08 4.59
CA ARG A 104 8.11 -0.12 3.93
C ARG A 104 8.34 0.10 2.44
N ASN A 105 7.40 0.76 1.76
CA ASN A 105 7.53 1.09 0.33
C ASN A 105 8.68 2.08 0.08
N HIS A 106 8.90 3.04 0.97
CA HIS A 106 10.03 3.95 0.87
C HIS A 106 11.36 3.18 0.98
N ARG A 107 11.51 2.34 2.01
CA ARG A 107 12.70 1.49 2.19
C ARG A 107 12.92 0.53 1.03
N TYR A 108 11.86 -0.04 0.48
CA TYR A 108 11.95 -0.89 -0.71
C TYR A 108 12.53 -0.14 -1.92
N ARG A 109 12.14 1.11 -2.15
CA ARG A 109 12.73 1.94 -3.22
C ARG A 109 14.20 2.26 -2.96
N LEU A 110 14.56 2.51 -1.70
CA LEU A 110 15.95 2.71 -1.30
C LEU A 110 16.79 1.44 -1.49
N HIS A 111 16.23 0.27 -1.19
CA HIS A 111 16.88 -1.01 -1.48
C HIS A 111 17.06 -1.23 -2.98
N LYS A 112 16.07 -0.90 -3.80
CA LYS A 112 16.19 -0.95 -5.27
C LYS A 112 17.28 0.00 -5.80
N TYR A 113 17.41 1.17 -5.20
CA TYR A 113 18.47 2.13 -5.53
C TYR A 113 19.84 1.60 -5.11
N PHE A 114 19.95 1.01 -3.90
CA PHE A 114 21.17 0.31 -3.48
C PHE A 114 21.59 -0.79 -4.47
N GLN A 115 20.63 -1.61 -4.91
CA GLN A 115 20.87 -2.69 -5.88
C GLN A 115 21.29 -2.21 -7.28
N SER A 116 21.21 -0.91 -7.59
CA SER A 116 21.68 -0.38 -8.88
C SER A 116 23.17 -0.06 -8.90
N PHE A 117 23.88 -0.17 -7.77
CA PHE A 117 25.33 0.04 -7.67
C PHE A 117 26.08 -1.28 -7.71
N GLU A 118 27.29 -1.25 -8.26
CA GLU A 118 28.14 -2.44 -8.38
C GLU A 118 28.88 -2.73 -7.07
N SER A 119 29.20 -1.69 -6.30
CA SER A 119 29.95 -1.81 -5.06
C SER A 119 29.32 -1.03 -3.90
N ARG A 120 29.60 -1.52 -2.69
CA ARG A 120 29.24 -0.85 -1.43
C ARG A 120 29.82 0.57 -1.35
N GLN A 121 31.09 0.74 -1.75
CA GLN A 121 31.77 2.04 -1.68
C GLN A 121 31.14 3.05 -2.63
N GLU A 122 30.73 2.61 -3.83
CA GLU A 122 29.98 3.45 -4.76
C GLU A 122 28.63 3.85 -4.17
N ALA A 123 27.86 2.89 -3.64
CA ALA A 123 26.56 3.16 -3.04
C ALA A 123 26.66 4.19 -1.89
N LEU A 124 27.67 4.09 -1.03
CA LEU A 124 27.86 5.01 0.09
C LEU A 124 28.19 6.45 -0.34
N ARG A 125 28.79 6.65 -1.52
CA ARG A 125 29.06 7.98 -2.08
C ARG A 125 27.82 8.62 -2.72
N GLN A 126 26.82 7.83 -3.07
CA GLN A 126 25.60 8.28 -3.74
C GLN A 126 24.42 8.31 -2.77
N VAL A 127 24.40 9.31 -1.89
CA VAL A 127 23.32 9.48 -0.90
C VAL A 127 22.03 9.94 -1.60
N PRO A 128 20.91 9.21 -1.44
CA PRO A 128 19.64 9.59 -2.05
C PRO A 128 19.11 10.94 -1.54
N GLU A 129 18.46 11.71 -2.42
CA GLU A 129 17.85 12.99 -2.04
C GLU A 129 16.83 12.85 -0.90
N GLY A 130 17.01 13.65 0.16
CA GLY A 130 16.15 13.65 1.34
C GLY A 130 16.31 12.42 2.23
N VAL A 131 17.46 11.74 2.16
CA VAL A 131 17.93 10.76 3.15
C VAL A 131 19.20 11.31 3.77
N SER A 132 19.35 11.21 5.09
CA SER A 132 20.58 11.66 5.76
C SER A 132 21.73 10.68 5.46
N GLU A 133 22.98 11.16 5.53
CA GLU A 133 24.12 10.26 5.34
C GLU A 133 24.16 9.13 6.38
N GLU A 134 23.79 9.43 7.62
CA GLU A 134 23.73 8.47 8.72
C GLU A 134 22.70 7.37 8.43
N ASP A 135 21.48 7.76 8.06
CA ASP A 135 20.42 6.85 7.68
C ASP A 135 20.83 5.98 6.48
N TRP A 136 21.49 6.59 5.48
CA TRP A 136 21.93 5.86 4.29
C TRP A 136 23.04 4.85 4.60
N LYS A 137 24.06 5.25 5.38
CA LYS A 137 25.12 4.36 5.85
C LYS A 137 24.55 3.17 6.62
N TRP A 138 23.59 3.42 7.52
CA TRP A 138 22.90 2.36 8.25
C TRP A 138 22.11 1.44 7.32
N LEU A 139 21.37 1.99 6.36
CA LEU A 139 20.58 1.21 5.40
C LEU A 139 21.44 0.33 4.51
N VAL A 140 22.57 0.82 4.01
CA VAL A 140 23.52 0.02 3.22
C VAL A 140 23.99 -1.19 4.01
N SER A 141 24.46 -0.99 5.24
CA SER A 141 24.85 -2.10 6.13
C SER A 141 23.68 -3.04 6.43
N TYR A 142 22.46 -2.51 6.60
CA TYR A 142 21.26 -3.32 6.83
C TYR A 142 20.88 -4.16 5.60
N PHE A 143 21.04 -3.64 4.38
CA PHE A 143 20.75 -4.39 3.16
C PHE A 143 21.81 -5.46 2.87
N GLU A 144 23.03 -5.27 3.35
CA GLU A 144 24.11 -6.25 3.24
C GLU A 144 24.01 -7.40 4.25
N ASN A 145 23.26 -7.22 5.33
CA ASN A 145 23.02 -8.23 6.35
C ASN A 145 22.42 -9.52 5.74
N ASP A 146 22.98 -10.67 6.10
CA ASP A 146 22.56 -11.97 5.61
C ASP A 146 21.10 -12.31 5.95
N GLU A 147 20.61 -11.91 7.12
CA GLU A 147 19.21 -12.12 7.49
C GLU A 147 18.26 -11.31 6.59
N PHE A 148 18.64 -10.07 6.25
CA PHE A 148 17.87 -9.28 5.30
C PHE A 148 17.88 -9.91 3.90
N LYS A 149 19.05 -10.34 3.41
CA LYS A 149 19.19 -11.01 2.11
C LYS A 149 18.35 -12.29 2.05
N LYS A 150 18.39 -13.11 3.09
CA LYS A 150 17.61 -14.35 3.22
C LYS A 150 16.10 -14.08 3.14
N ILE A 151 15.61 -13.09 3.88
CA ILE A 151 14.20 -12.68 3.84
C ILE A 151 13.83 -12.12 2.45
N SER A 152 14.69 -11.29 1.86
CA SER A 152 14.48 -10.69 0.55
C SER A 152 14.38 -11.74 -0.56
N GLU A 153 15.29 -12.72 -0.58
CA GLU A 153 15.30 -13.80 -1.57
C GLU A 153 14.09 -14.71 -1.43
N ARG A 154 13.73 -15.10 -0.19
CA ARG A 154 12.50 -15.86 0.06
C ARG A 154 11.26 -15.12 -0.45
N ASN A 155 11.15 -13.81 -0.18
CA ASN A 155 10.03 -13.00 -0.64
C ASN A 155 9.99 -12.87 -2.17
N LYS A 156 11.15 -12.82 -2.83
CA LYS A 156 11.26 -12.81 -4.30
C LYS A 156 10.75 -14.12 -4.89
N GLN A 157 11.16 -15.26 -4.33
CA GLN A 157 10.67 -16.59 -4.74
C GLN A 157 9.17 -16.74 -4.50
N ASN A 158 8.67 -16.32 -3.35
CA ASN A 158 7.23 -16.32 -3.06
C ASN A 158 6.45 -15.44 -4.05
N ARG A 159 7.00 -14.27 -4.41
CA ARG A 159 6.36 -13.38 -5.39
C ARG A 159 6.31 -14.00 -6.78
N ALA A 160 7.33 -14.76 -7.18
CA ALA A 160 7.40 -15.47 -8.45
C ALA A 160 6.38 -16.63 -8.53
N LYS A 161 6.06 -17.25 -7.39
CA LYS A 161 5.03 -18.31 -7.28
C LYS A 161 3.59 -17.78 -7.27
N ASN A 162 3.38 -16.46 -7.24
CA ASN A 162 2.04 -15.89 -7.26
C ASN A 162 1.47 -15.92 -8.69
N ASP A 163 0.76 -17.00 -8.99
CA ASP A 163 0.10 -17.27 -10.27
C ASP A 163 -1.29 -16.62 -10.37
N CYS A 164 -2.03 -16.43 -9.27
CA CYS A 164 -3.33 -15.76 -9.25
C CYS A 164 -3.24 -14.28 -8.80
N TYR A 165 -2.62 -13.44 -9.62
CA TYR A 165 -2.36 -12.04 -9.30
C TYR A 165 -3.56 -11.10 -9.50
N THR A 166 -3.53 -9.95 -8.82
CA THR A 166 -4.59 -8.92 -8.88
C THR A 166 -4.33 -7.87 -9.97
N THR A 167 -5.39 -7.31 -10.56
CA THR A 167 -5.34 -6.22 -11.57
C THR A 167 -5.72 -4.84 -11.05
N VAL A 168 -6.03 -4.71 -9.76
CA VAL A 168 -6.44 -3.42 -9.14
C VAL A 168 -5.34 -2.36 -9.13
N GLY A 169 -4.10 -2.76 -9.39
CA GLY A 169 -2.95 -1.86 -9.52
C GLY A 169 -2.52 -1.25 -8.19
N THR A 170 -2.24 0.05 -8.18
CA THR A 170 -1.78 0.78 -6.98
C THR A 170 -2.90 1.12 -6.01
N LYS A 171 -4.17 0.96 -6.41
CA LYS A 171 -5.33 1.16 -5.54
C LYS A 171 -5.57 -0.11 -4.72
N SER A 172 -5.80 0.04 -3.42
CA SER A 172 -6.15 -1.10 -2.56
C SER A 172 -7.49 -1.70 -2.97
N LEU A 173 -7.64 -3.02 -2.86
CA LEU A 173 -8.89 -3.71 -3.16
C LEU A 173 -10.08 -3.11 -2.39
N ALA A 174 -9.93 -2.83 -1.09
CA ALA A 174 -11.00 -2.21 -0.29
C ALA A 174 -11.56 -0.92 -0.90
N ARG A 175 -10.68 -0.08 -1.47
CA ARG A 175 -11.09 1.15 -2.17
C ARG A 175 -11.77 0.87 -3.50
N VAL A 176 -11.31 -0.13 -4.25
CA VAL A 176 -11.95 -0.52 -5.51
C VAL A 176 -13.35 -1.07 -5.25
N VAL A 177 -13.50 -1.86 -4.20
CA VAL A 177 -14.78 -2.40 -3.74
C VAL A 177 -15.70 -1.27 -3.32
N GLU A 178 -15.28 -0.39 -2.41
CA GLU A 178 -16.08 0.73 -1.92
C GLU A 178 -16.49 1.70 -3.04
N GLU A 179 -15.59 2.06 -3.96
CA GLU A 179 -15.92 2.86 -5.14
C GLU A 179 -16.99 2.17 -6.02
N LYS A 180 -16.91 0.84 -6.18
CA LYS A 180 -17.90 0.09 -6.96
C LYS A 180 -19.25 0.04 -6.24
N LYS A 181 -19.27 -0.24 -4.93
CA LYS A 181 -20.48 -0.23 -4.11
C LYS A 181 -21.22 1.10 -4.23
N ARG A 182 -20.52 2.23 -4.09
CA ARG A 182 -21.13 3.57 -4.23
C ARG A 182 -21.64 3.87 -5.63
N LYS A 183 -20.93 3.41 -6.66
CA LYS A 183 -21.28 3.71 -8.04
C LYS A 183 -22.49 2.91 -8.52
N GLU A 184 -22.58 1.66 -8.10
CA GLU A 184 -23.59 0.70 -8.57
C GLU A 184 -24.69 0.43 -7.53
N ASP A 185 -24.60 1.06 -6.35
CA ASP A 185 -25.48 0.85 -5.19
C ASP A 185 -25.69 -0.63 -4.87
N VAL A 186 -24.59 -1.39 -4.88
CA VAL A 186 -24.60 -2.85 -4.75
C VAL A 186 -23.63 -3.31 -3.68
N GLU A 187 -24.07 -4.25 -2.86
CA GLU A 187 -23.18 -4.99 -1.97
C GLU A 187 -22.47 -6.10 -2.74
N LEU A 188 -21.15 -6.23 -2.51
CA LEU A 188 -20.32 -7.21 -3.20
C LEU A 188 -20.01 -8.37 -2.26
N SER A 189 -20.29 -9.59 -2.70
CA SER A 189 -19.84 -10.81 -2.01
C SER A 189 -18.33 -11.00 -2.14
N GLU A 190 -17.77 -11.92 -1.36
CA GLU A 190 -16.35 -12.30 -1.45
C GLU A 190 -15.97 -12.83 -2.84
N ILE A 191 -16.91 -13.51 -3.50
CA ILE A 191 -16.76 -14.02 -4.87
C ILE A 191 -16.75 -12.84 -5.85
N ASP A 192 -17.65 -11.86 -5.69
CA ASP A 192 -17.67 -10.67 -6.53
C ASP A 192 -16.39 -9.84 -6.35
N MET A 193 -15.90 -9.72 -5.12
CA MET A 193 -14.64 -9.05 -4.81
C MET A 193 -13.44 -9.78 -5.43
N PHE A 194 -13.45 -11.11 -5.42
CA PHE A 194 -12.43 -11.92 -6.08
C PHE A 194 -12.46 -11.69 -7.60
N GLU A 195 -13.62 -11.83 -8.24
CA GLU A 195 -13.78 -11.61 -9.67
C GLU A 195 -13.35 -10.18 -10.08
N LEU A 196 -13.85 -9.17 -9.37
CA LEU A 196 -13.55 -7.75 -9.61
C LEU A 196 -12.04 -7.48 -9.63
N SER A 197 -11.31 -8.12 -8.71
CA SER A 197 -9.89 -7.87 -8.51
C SER A 197 -8.97 -8.68 -9.43
N ARG A 198 -9.51 -9.66 -10.15
CA ARG A 198 -8.82 -10.52 -11.12
C ARG A 198 -9.33 -10.31 -12.55
N LYS A 199 -10.20 -9.32 -12.77
CA LYS A 199 -10.68 -8.94 -14.09
C LYS A 199 -9.68 -8.03 -14.80
N SER A 200 -9.33 -8.39 -16.03
CA SER A 200 -8.48 -7.58 -16.90
C SER A 200 -9.25 -6.39 -17.44
N LYS A 201 -8.71 -5.18 -17.27
CA LYS A 201 -9.30 -3.97 -17.87
C LYS A 201 -9.20 -3.94 -19.39
N LYS A 202 -8.26 -4.69 -19.98
CA LYS A 202 -8.02 -4.71 -21.42
C LYS A 202 -8.93 -5.69 -22.16
N SER A 203 -9.03 -6.92 -21.65
CA SER A 203 -9.80 -7.99 -22.29
C SER A 203 -11.21 -8.14 -21.73
N GLY A 204 -11.50 -7.59 -20.54
CA GLY A 204 -12.76 -7.80 -19.84
C GLY A 204 -12.89 -9.21 -19.21
N GLY A 205 -12.04 -10.17 -19.57
CA GLY A 205 -11.97 -11.50 -18.96
C GLY A 205 -11.11 -11.55 -17.70
N LEU A 206 -11.00 -12.73 -17.10
CA LEU A 206 -10.08 -12.98 -15.98
C LEU A 206 -8.62 -12.93 -16.44
N VAL A 207 -7.71 -12.66 -15.48
CA VAL A 207 -6.28 -12.47 -15.74
C VAL A 207 -5.57 -13.69 -16.31
N ASN A 208 -6.03 -14.89 -15.96
CA ASN A 208 -5.49 -16.17 -16.42
C ASN A 208 -6.42 -17.32 -16.03
N ASP A 209 -6.07 -18.52 -16.51
CA ASP A 209 -6.81 -19.75 -16.24
C ASP A 209 -6.87 -20.09 -14.75
N LYS A 210 -5.80 -19.79 -14.00
CA LYS A 210 -5.80 -20.04 -12.55
C LYS A 210 -6.86 -19.22 -11.81
N ALA A 211 -7.02 -17.95 -12.18
CA ALA A 211 -8.08 -17.10 -11.63
C ALA A 211 -9.47 -17.63 -12.02
N LYS A 212 -9.62 -18.16 -13.23
CA LYS A 212 -10.86 -18.80 -13.70
C LYS A 212 -11.20 -20.05 -12.90
N GLU A 213 -10.29 -21.01 -12.83
CA GLU A 213 -10.45 -22.24 -12.04
C GLU A 213 -10.80 -21.94 -10.58
N THR A 214 -10.17 -20.91 -10.00
CA THR A 214 -10.41 -20.53 -8.60
C THR A 214 -11.81 -19.92 -8.44
N LEU A 215 -12.23 -19.06 -9.37
CA LEU A 215 -13.56 -18.47 -9.34
C LEU A 215 -14.65 -19.53 -9.51
N ASP A 216 -14.46 -20.47 -10.43
CA ASP A 216 -15.41 -21.56 -10.68
C ASP A 216 -15.58 -22.42 -9.41
N LYS A 217 -14.47 -22.81 -8.77
CA LYS A 217 -14.50 -23.52 -7.48
C LYS A 217 -15.19 -22.74 -6.36
N MET A 218 -14.97 -21.42 -6.28
CA MET A 218 -15.65 -20.57 -5.29
C MET A 218 -17.17 -20.60 -5.49
N ARG A 219 -17.63 -20.53 -6.74
CA ARG A 219 -19.05 -20.59 -7.09
C ARG A 219 -19.66 -21.97 -6.82
N GLU A 220 -18.94 -23.04 -7.15
CA GLU A 220 -19.36 -24.42 -6.82
C GLU A 220 -19.54 -24.62 -5.31
N LEU A 221 -18.57 -24.19 -4.50
CA LEU A 221 -18.66 -24.29 -3.04
C LEU A 221 -19.83 -23.49 -2.46
N GLN A 222 -20.10 -22.30 -3.01
CA GLN A 222 -21.25 -21.49 -2.60
C GLN A 222 -22.59 -22.18 -2.92
N ALA A 223 -22.70 -22.81 -4.09
CA ALA A 223 -23.88 -23.56 -4.48
C ALA A 223 -24.11 -24.77 -3.55
N THR A 224 -23.09 -25.57 -3.28
CA THR A 224 -23.19 -26.75 -2.40
C THR A 224 -23.57 -26.37 -0.97
N THR A 225 -23.00 -25.29 -0.44
CA THR A 225 -23.29 -24.81 0.93
C THR A 225 -24.74 -24.29 1.05
N SER A 226 -25.25 -23.66 -0.01
CA SER A 226 -26.63 -23.15 -0.04
C SER A 226 -27.67 -24.28 -0.13
N MET A 227 -27.33 -25.38 -0.80
CA MET A 227 -28.18 -26.58 -0.88
C MET A 227 -28.26 -27.32 0.47
N THR A 228 -27.12 -27.56 1.11
CA THR A 228 -27.06 -28.23 2.43
C THR A 228 -27.74 -27.42 3.53
N SER A 229 -27.67 -26.08 3.48
CA SER A 229 -28.37 -25.23 4.45
C SER A 229 -29.90 -25.28 4.29
N LYS A 230 -30.41 -25.54 3.06
CA LYS A 230 -31.84 -25.72 2.82
C LYS A 230 -32.32 -27.11 3.25
N GLU A 231 -31.53 -28.15 2.99
CA GLU A 231 -31.81 -29.53 3.39
C GLU A 231 -31.82 -29.73 4.91
N ILE A 232 -31.12 -28.89 5.69
CA ILE A 232 -31.14 -28.92 7.16
C ILE A 232 -32.37 -28.19 7.75
N CYS A 233 -33.02 -27.32 6.96
CA CYS A 233 -34.19 -26.55 7.40
C CYS A 233 -35.54 -27.23 7.05
N GLU A 234 -35.52 -28.36 6.35
CA GLU A 234 -36.67 -29.22 6.05
C GLU A 234 -36.67 -30.46 6.96
#